data_AF-A0AAW0RKQ5-F1
#
_entry.id   AF-A0AAW0RKQ5-F1
#
_cell.length_a   1.000
_cell.length_b   1.000
_cell.length_c   1.000
_cell.angle_alpha   90.00
_cell.angle_beta   90.00
_cell.angle_gamma   90.00
#
_symmetry.space_group_name_H-M   'P 1'
#
loop_
_entity.id
_entity.type
_entity.pdbx_description
1 polymer ?
#
loop_
_entity_poly.entity_id
_entity_poly.type
_entity_poly.pdbx_seq_one_letter_code
_entity_poly.pdbx_strand_id
1 'polypeptide(L)'
;MHELHLWPFQDAIHARSGTIMCSYRRINNPYACANGKTLNGLRKTELGFHGFVVTDWAAQHNWSRWCSGGLGHGHARPWLLLGR
;
A
#
# COMPACT_ATOMS: atom_id res chain seq x y z
N MET A 1 8.99 1.56 14.55
CA MET A 1 7.92 1.75 13.53
C MET A 1 6.56 1.40 14.11
N HIS A 2 6.45 0.31 14.89
CA HIS A 2 5.21 -0.18 15.51
C HIS A 2 4.54 0.76 16.52
N GLU A 3 5.31 1.47 17.34
CA GLU A 3 4.75 2.18 18.49
C GLU A 3 4.01 3.49 18.15
N LEU A 4 4.45 4.22 17.13
CA LEU A 4 3.92 5.55 16.80
C LEU A 4 3.16 5.58 15.48
N HIS A 5 3.71 4.97 14.43
CA HIS A 5 3.16 5.08 13.08
C HIS A 5 2.22 3.96 12.71
N LEU A 6 2.35 2.77 13.32
CA LEU A 6 1.54 1.61 12.97
C LEU A 6 0.24 1.53 13.76
N TRP A 7 0.24 2.04 15.00
CA TRP A 7 -0.93 2.04 15.90
C TRP A 7 -2.23 2.54 15.22
N PRO A 8 -2.28 3.75 14.62
CA PRO A 8 -3.53 4.23 14.01
C PRO A 8 -3.97 3.37 12.82
N PHE A 9 -3.04 2.70 12.12
CA PHE A 9 -3.41 1.78 11.05
C PHE A 9 -3.97 0.47 11.60
N GLN A 10 -3.47 -0.02 12.73
CA GLN A 10 -4.04 -1.18 13.39
C GLN A 10 -5.50 -0.93 13.79
N ASP A 11 -5.79 0.24 14.37
CA ASP A 11 -7.16 0.64 14.69
C ASP A 11 -8.05 0.76 13.44
N ALA A 12 -7.52 1.33 12.35
CA ALA A 12 -8.24 1.40 11.07
C ALA A 12 -8.52 0.02 10.45
N ILE A 13 -7.62 -0.94 10.63
CA ILE A 13 -7.79 -2.32 10.16
C ILE A 13 -8.81 -3.04 11.04
N HIS A 14 -8.77 -2.85 12.37
CA HIS A 14 -9.78 -3.37 13.29
C HIS A 14 -11.17 -2.78 13.00
N ALA A 15 -11.24 -1.52 12.57
CA ALA A 15 -12.46 -0.88 12.08
C ALA A 15 -12.91 -1.37 10.69
N ARG A 16 -12.28 -2.42 10.14
CA ARG A 16 -12.58 -3.01 8.82
C ARG A 16 -12.46 -2.03 7.67
N SER A 17 -11.41 -1.21 7.66
CA SER A 17 -11.09 -0.42 6.47
C SER A 17 -10.92 -1.34 5.25
N GLY A 18 -11.55 -0.99 4.12
CA GLY A 18 -11.43 -1.77 2.87
C GLY A 18 -10.12 -1.49 2.13
N THR A 19 -9.49 -0.34 2.40
CA THR A 19 -8.38 0.20 1.60
C THR A 19 -7.33 0.88 2.45
N ILE A 20 -6.06 0.68 2.11
CA ILE A 20 -4.95 1.46 2.66
C ILE A 20 -4.19 2.10 1.50
N MET A 21 -3.74 3.34 1.65
CA MET A 21 -2.92 4.01 0.64
C MET A 21 -1.44 3.95 1.02
N CYS A 22 -0.59 3.60 0.06
CA CYS A 22 0.86 3.64 0.26
C CYS A 22 1.43 5.03 0.00
N SER A 23 2.36 5.47 0.86
CA SER A 23 3.04 6.76 0.73
C SER A 23 4.05 6.83 -0.44
N TYR A 24 4.31 8.04 -0.94
CA TYR A 24 5.44 8.34 -1.83
C TYR A 24 6.81 8.12 -1.17
N ARG A 25 6.90 8.22 0.16
CA ARG A 25 8.20 8.22 0.83
C ARG A 25 8.87 6.86 0.78
N ARG A 26 10.20 6.90 0.86
CA ARG A 26 11.04 5.70 0.94
C ARG A 26 11.19 5.33 2.41
N ILE A 27 10.96 4.06 2.74
CA ILE A 27 11.10 3.52 4.08
C ILE A 27 12.30 2.59 4.06
N ASN A 28 13.41 3.00 4.67
CA ASN A 28 14.67 2.25 4.68
C ASN A 28 15.22 1.94 3.28
N ASN A 29 15.09 2.91 2.34
CA ASN A 29 15.57 2.89 0.95
C ASN A 29 14.57 2.45 -0.16
N PRO A 30 13.74 1.40 -0.07
CA PRO A 30 12.69 1.17 -1.07
C PRO A 30 11.49 2.11 -0.88
N TYR A 31 10.77 2.41 -1.97
CA TYR A 31 9.48 3.12 -1.92
C TYR A 31 8.49 2.33 -1.07
N ALA A 32 7.66 3.01 -0.27
CA ALA A 32 6.66 2.34 0.57
C ALA A 32 5.68 1.49 -0.27
N CYS A 33 5.31 1.98 -1.47
CA CYS A 33 4.50 1.25 -2.46
C CYS A 33 5.15 -0.02 -3.03
N ALA A 34 6.46 -0.24 -2.81
CA ALA A 34 7.22 -1.37 -3.33
C ALA A 34 8.01 -2.11 -2.23
N ASN A 35 7.71 -1.82 -0.96
CA ASN A 35 8.43 -2.39 0.18
C ASN A 35 7.70 -3.64 0.69
N GLY A 36 8.26 -4.81 0.40
CA GLY A 36 7.70 -6.09 0.83
C GLY A 36 7.60 -6.25 2.35
N LYS A 37 8.48 -5.60 3.14
CA LYS A 37 8.43 -5.69 4.61
C LYS A 37 7.21 -4.99 5.18
N THR A 38 6.88 -3.79 4.68
CA THR A 38 5.72 -3.04 5.15
C THR A 38 4.41 -3.58 4.56
N LEU A 39 4.41 -3.98 3.29
CA LEU A 39 3.21 -4.40 2.56
C LEU A 39 2.78 -5.83 2.85
N ASN A 40 3.73 -6.77 2.91
CA ASN A 40 3.45 -8.17 3.19
C ASN A 40 3.74 -8.51 4.66
N GLY A 41 4.88 -8.08 5.21
CA GLY A 41 5.24 -8.36 6.61
C GLY A 41 4.27 -7.73 7.61
N LEU A 42 4.26 -6.40 7.70
CA LEU A 42 3.45 -5.70 8.71
C LEU A 42 1.95 -5.86 8.43
N ARG A 43 1.51 -5.48 7.23
CA ARG A 43 0.06 -5.40 6.94
C ARG A 43 -0.62 -6.77 6.84
N LYS A 44 -0.03 -7.74 6.14
CA LYS A 44 -0.68 -9.06 5.94
C LYS A 44 -0.37 -10.03 7.07
N THR A 45 0.90 -10.12 7.49
CA THR A 45 1.29 -11.10 8.51
C THR A 45 0.96 -10.62 9.92
N GLU A 46 1.30 -9.38 10.28
CA GLU A 46 1.14 -8.91 11.66
C GLU A 46 -0.24 -8.31 11.95
N LEU A 47 -0.81 -7.56 11.00
CA LEU A 47 -2.10 -6.86 11.18
C LEU A 47 -3.30 -7.60 10.58
N GLY A 48 -3.10 -8.69 9.83
CA GLY A 48 -4.18 -9.50 9.27
C GLY A 48 -5.10 -8.75 8.29
N PHE A 49 -4.60 -7.75 7.56
CA PHE A 49 -5.44 -6.96 6.67
C PHE A 49 -5.72 -7.68 5.34
N HIS A 50 -7.00 -7.90 5.07
CA HIS A 50 -7.51 -8.58 3.88
C HIS A 50 -7.96 -7.63 2.74
N GLY A 51 -7.89 -6.31 2.96
CA GLY A 51 -8.30 -5.32 1.96
C GLY A 51 -7.27 -5.05 0.87
N PHE A 52 -7.58 -4.10 -0.01
CA PHE A 52 -6.71 -3.70 -1.11
C PHE A 52 -5.82 -2.50 -0.75
N VAL A 53 -4.79 -2.28 -1.56
CA VAL A 53 -3.89 -1.13 -1.39
C VAL A 53 -3.87 -0.32 -2.65
N VAL A 54 -4.00 0.98 -2.46
CA VAL A 54 -3.95 1.95 -3.53
C VAL A 54 -2.62 2.67 -3.44
N THR A 55 -1.97 2.92 -4.58
CA THR A 55 -0.81 3.81 -4.60
C THR A 55 -1.28 5.25 -4.51
N ASP A 56 -0.53 6.10 -3.83
CA ASP A 56 -0.69 7.53 -4.01
C ASP A 56 -0.48 7.93 -5.49
N TRP A 57 -0.99 9.08 -5.90
CA TRP A 57 -1.03 9.55 -7.29
C TRP A 57 0.37 9.55 -7.95
N ALA A 58 0.62 8.57 -8.82
CA ALA A 58 1.91 8.38 -9.51
C ALA A 58 3.09 7.98 -8.60
N ALA A 59 2.83 7.43 -7.41
CA ALA A 59 3.85 6.80 -6.56
C ALA A 59 4.34 5.43 -7.09
N GLN A 60 3.84 5.01 -8.25
CA GLN A 60 4.13 3.71 -8.86
C GLN A 60 5.43 3.76 -9.67
N HIS A 61 6.56 3.64 -8.98
CA HIS A 61 7.89 3.72 -9.60
C HIS A 61 8.44 2.38 -10.12
N ASN A 62 7.84 1.25 -9.76
CA ASN A 62 8.30 -0.07 -10.21
C ASN A 62 7.13 -1.06 -10.33
N TRP A 63 6.70 -1.34 -11.56
CA TRP A 63 5.55 -2.20 -11.87
C TRP A 63 5.72 -3.65 -11.37
N SER A 64 6.90 -4.24 -11.51
CA SER A 64 7.11 -5.65 -11.13
C SER A 64 7.04 -5.82 -9.60
N ARG A 65 7.67 -4.92 -8.84
CA ARG A 65 7.60 -4.93 -7.38
C ARG A 65 6.22 -4.55 -6.84
N TRP A 66 5.46 -3.77 -7.60
CA TRP A 66 4.08 -3.41 -7.28
C TRP A 66 3.17 -4.65 -7.31
N CYS A 67 3.25 -5.45 -8.37
CA CYS A 67 2.49 -6.71 -8.47
C CYS A 67 2.86 -7.71 -7.36
N SER A 68 4.16 -7.89 -7.08
CA SER A 68 4.63 -8.84 -6.05
C SER A 68 4.34 -8.41 -4.60
N GLY A 69 4.02 -7.13 -4.38
CA GLY A 69 3.56 -6.60 -3.08
C GLY A 69 2.13 -6.98 -2.74
N GLY A 70 1.41 -7.65 -3.66
CA GLY A 70 0.00 -8.03 -3.51
C GLY A 70 -0.90 -6.82 -3.29
N LEU A 71 -0.68 -5.79 -4.11
CA LEU A 71 -1.50 -4.59 -4.21
C LEU A 71 -2.54 -4.84 -5.31
N GLY A 72 -3.78 -5.12 -4.91
CA GLY A 72 -4.90 -5.33 -5.83
C GLY A 72 -5.40 -3.99 -6.40
N HIS A 73 -5.47 -3.92 -7.74
CA HIS A 73 -6.10 -2.87 -8.56
C HIS A 73 -6.28 -1.49 -7.90
N GLY A 74 -5.26 -0.62 -8.03
CA GLY A 74 -5.30 0.74 -7.51
C GLY A 74 -4.34 1.69 -8.21
N HIS A 75 -4.82 2.25 -9.33
CA HIS A 75 -4.37 3.46 -10.05
C HIS A 75 -3.08 3.40 -10.89
N ALA A 76 -3.15 2.68 -12.01
CA ALA A 76 -2.37 3.00 -13.20
C ALA A 76 -3.14 4.05 -14.05
N ARG A 77 -2.79 5.33 -13.89
CA ARG A 77 -3.21 6.48 -14.72
C ARG A 77 -4.73 6.83 -14.69
N PRO A 78 -5.16 7.99 -14.16
CA PRO A 78 -6.54 8.43 -14.29
C PRO A 78 -6.89 8.78 -15.75
N TRP A 79 -5.87 9.02 -16.58
CA TRP A 79 -6.00 9.44 -17.98
C TRP A 79 -6.28 8.31 -18.99
N LEU A 80 -6.29 7.03 -18.59
CA LEU A 80 -6.54 5.93 -19.52
C LEU A 80 -8.02 5.47 -19.56
N LEU A 81 -8.89 6.02 -18.71
CA LEU A 81 -10.31 5.64 -18.61
C LEU A 81 -11.30 6.74 -19.06
N LEU A 82 -10.80 7.88 -19.54
CA LEU A 82 -11.60 9.02 -20.05
C LEU A 82 -11.26 9.37 -21.51
N GLY A 83 -10.77 8.38 -22.26
CA GLY A 83 -10.40 8.51 -23.68
C GLY A 83 -11.03 7.39 -24.51
N ARG A 84 -12.36 7.41 -24.62
CA ARG A 84 -13.09 6.87 -25.78
C ARG A 84 -14.27 7.79 -26.07
#